data_AF-A0A965MEM0-F1
#
_entry.id   AF-A0A965MEM0-F1
#
_cell.length_a   1.000
_cell.length_b   1.000
_cell.length_c   1.000
_cell.angle_alpha   90.00
_cell.angle_beta   90.00
_cell.angle_gamma   90.00
#
_symmetry.space_group_name_H-M   'P 1'
#
loop_
_entity.id
_entity.type
_entity.pdbx_description
1 polymer ?
#
loop_
_entity_poly.entity_id
_entity_poly.type
_entity_poly.pdbx_seq_one_letter_code
_entity_poly.pdbx_strand_id
1 'polypeptide(L)' 'MKPKEFKRWRKAHGFNQTEAARKLGVKLRAVQYYEKGERKGKTVKIPKAVSLACFAISCGVEDVDFTEP' A
#
# COMPACT_ATOMS: atom_id res chain seq x y z
N MET A 1 -9.52 3.20 -0.75
CA MET A 1 -8.48 4.05 -1.35
C MET A 1 -8.49 3.90 -2.88
N LYS A 2 -8.47 5.01 -3.62
CA LYS A 2 -8.34 5.08 -5.09
C LYS A 2 -6.87 5.10 -5.51
N PRO A 3 -6.53 4.75 -6.77
CA PRO A 3 -5.15 4.75 -7.26
C PRO A 3 -4.37 6.06 -7.03
N LYS A 4 -5.02 7.21 -7.30
CA LYS A 4 -4.43 8.54 -7.05
C LYS A 4 -4.15 8.80 -5.57
N GLU A 5 -5.03 8.34 -4.68
CA GLU A 5 -4.87 8.48 -3.23
C GLU A 5 -3.71 7.63 -2.72
N PHE A 6 -3.56 6.41 -3.24
CA PHE A 6 -2.44 5.52 -2.89
C PHE A 6 -1.09 6.09 -3.33
N LYS A 7 -1.01 6.61 -4.56
CA LYS A 7 0.19 7.30 -5.04
C LYS A 7 0.53 8.52 -4.18
N ARG A 8 -0.48 9.31 -3.80
CA ARG A 8 -0.31 10.48 -2.91
C ARG A 8 0.18 10.05 -1.53
N TRP A 9 -0.44 9.05 -0.91
CA TRP A 9 -0.01 8.48 0.36
C TRP A 9 1.47 8.08 0.31
N ARG A 10 1.87 7.28 -0.69
CA ARG A 10 3.25 6.82 -0.83
C ARG A 10 4.24 7.99 -0.90
N LYS A 11 3.91 9.01 -1.71
CA LYS A 11 4.76 10.19 -1.89
C LYS A 11 4.80 11.08 -0.64
N ALA A 12 3.69 11.22 0.08
CA ALA A 12 3.64 11.97 1.34
C ALA A 12 4.54 11.35 2.42
N HIS A 13 4.66 10.03 2.42
CA HIS A 13 5.57 9.28 3.29
C HIS A 13 7.03 9.22 2.79
N GLY A 14 7.34 9.83 1.64
CA GLY A 14 8.69 9.82 1.07
C GLY A 14 9.12 8.49 0.45
N PHE A 15 8.24 7.48 0.40
CA PHE A 15 8.62 6.14 -0.05
C PHE A 15 8.78 6.07 -1.58
N ASN A 16 9.80 5.36 -2.04
CA ASN A 16 9.84 4.83 -3.39
C ASN A 16 8.88 3.61 -3.52
N GLN A 17 8.66 3.10 -4.75
CA GLN A 17 7.72 1.99 -4.96
C GLN A 17 8.17 0.69 -4.29
N THR A 18 9.49 0.45 -4.19
CA THR A 18 10.08 -0.74 -3.56
C THR A 18 9.93 -0.68 -2.04
N GLU A 19 10.18 0.47 -1.42
CA GLU A 19 9.99 0.69 0.01
C GLU A 19 8.54 0.52 0.43
N ALA A 20 7.61 1.09 -0.34
CA ALA A 20 6.19 0.92 -0.10
C ALA A 20 5.77 -0.55 -0.20
N ALA A 21 6.34 -1.29 -1.15
CA ALA A 21 6.09 -2.71 -1.30
C ALA A 21 6.56 -3.50 -0.07
N ARG A 22 7.77 -3.19 0.42
CA ARG A 22 8.35 -3.80 1.63
C ARG A 22 7.49 -3.52 2.87
N LYS A 23 7.14 -2.25 3.12
CA LYS A 23 6.33 -1.86 4.29
C LYS A 23 4.92 -2.45 4.26
N LEU A 24 4.34 -2.63 3.08
CA LEU A 24 3.01 -3.23 2.93
C LEU A 24 3.03 -4.76 2.83
N GLY A 25 4.20 -5.40 2.81
CA GLY A 25 4.32 -6.86 2.65
C GLY A 25 3.81 -7.37 1.30
N VAL A 26 3.92 -6.58 0.23
CA VAL A 26 3.44 -6.95 -1.11
C VAL A 26 4.57 -6.92 -2.14
N LYS A 27 4.35 -7.55 -3.31
CA LYS A 27 5.31 -7.47 -4.43
C LYS A 27 5.31 -6.06 -5.04
N LEU A 28 6.46 -5.60 -5.52
CA LEU A 28 6.60 -4.30 -6.22
C LEU A 28 5.57 -4.11 -7.35
N ARG A 29 5.29 -5.17 -8.11
CA ARG A 29 4.25 -5.15 -9.16
C ARG A 29 2.86 -4.82 -8.62
N ALA A 30 2.51 -5.24 -7.41
CA ALA A 30 1.22 -4.91 -6.81
C ALA A 30 1.10 -3.41 -6.55
N VAL A 31 2.14 -2.78 -6.00
CA VAL A 31 2.22 -1.32 -5.81
C VAL A 31 2.03 -0.59 -7.14
N GLN A 32 2.70 -1.04 -8.21
CA GLN A 32 2.54 -0.46 -9.55
C GLN A 32 1.10 -0.58 -10.06
N TYR A 33 0.46 -1.75 -9.90
CA TYR A 33 -0.94 -1.94 -10.30
C TYR A 33 -1.91 -1.11 -9.47
N TYR A 34 -1.64 -0.91 -8.17
CA TYR A 34 -2.45 -0.06 -7.30
C TYR A 34 -2.35 1.42 -7.71
N GLU A 35 -1.16 1.91 -8.06
CA GLU A 35 -0.99 3.28 -8.56
C GLU A 35 -1.57 3.49 -9.95
N LYS A 36 -1.44 2.49 -10.83
CA LYS A 36 -1.98 2.55 -12.20
C LYS A 36 -3.50 2.38 -12.22
N GLY A 37 -4.04 1.62 -11.26
CA GLY A 37 -5.46 1.24 -11.20
C GLY A 37 -5.86 0.15 -12.19
N GLU A 38 -4.90 -0.51 -12.86
CA GLU A 38 -5.17 -1.56 -13.84
C GLU A 38 -4.04 -2.60 -13.96
N ARG A 39 -4.41 -3.79 -14.42
CA ARG A 39 -3.53 -4.91 -14.78
C ARG A 39 -4.04 -5.54 -16.06
N LYS A 40 -3.25 -5.46 -17.14
CA LYS A 40 -3.60 -6.02 -18.47
C LYS A 40 -5.00 -5.58 -18.94
N GLY A 41 -5.31 -4.29 -18.83
CA GLY A 41 -6.61 -3.72 -19.23
C GLY A 41 -7.78 -3.98 -18.28
N LYS A 42 -7.58 -4.75 -17.20
CA LYS A 42 -8.59 -4.94 -16.15
C LYS A 42 -8.34 -3.97 -15.00
N THR A 43 -9.40 -3.33 -14.51
CA THR A 43 -9.33 -2.45 -13.34
C THR A 43 -8.86 -3.22 -12.12
N VAL A 44 -7.85 -2.68 -11.44
CA VAL A 44 -7.32 -3.21 -10.18
C VAL A 44 -7.81 -2.31 -9.05
N LYS A 45 -8.59 -2.91 -8.15
CA LYS A 45 -8.96 -2.29 -6.89
C LYS A 45 -7.88 -2.57 -5.85
N ILE A 46 -7.64 -1.58 -4.99
CA ILE A 46 -6.75 -1.74 -3.84
C ILE A 46 -7.52 -2.56 -2.78
N PRO A 47 -7.00 -3.71 -2.33
CA PRO A 47 -7.68 -4.53 -1.31
C PRO A 47 -7.90 -3.74 -0.01
N LYS A 48 -8.96 -4.10 0.74
CA LYS A 48 -9.25 -3.49 2.05
C LYS A 48 -8.07 -3.62 3.01
N ALA A 49 -7.42 -4.78 3.05
CA ALA A 49 -6.24 -5.03 3.88
C ALA A 49 -5.10 -4.04 3.60
N VAL A 50 -4.80 -3.78 2.31
CA VAL A 50 -3.76 -2.81 1.92
C VAL A 50 -4.17 -1.39 2.31
N SER A 51 -5.44 -1.04 2.11
CA SER A 51 -5.94 0.29 2.51
C SER A 51 -5.86 0.52 4.02
N LEU A 52 -6.10 -0.51 4.84
CA LEU A 52 -5.95 -0.45 6.29
C LEU A 52 -4.48 -0.39 6.70
N ALA A 53 -3.61 -1.17 6.05
CA ALA A 53 -2.17 -1.12 6.29
C ALA A 53 -1.58 0.27 5.96
N CYS A 54 -2.00 0.91 4.86
CA CYS A 54 -1.61 2.30 4.57
C CYS A 54 -2.05 3.28 5.66
N PHE A 55 -3.23 3.07 6.25
CA PHE A 55 -3.70 3.87 7.37
C PHE A 55 -2.85 3.63 8.63
N ALA A 56 -2.61 2.36 8.98
CA ALA A 56 -1.76 1.97 10.12
C ALA A 56 -0.35 2.60 10.04
N ILE A 57 0.30 2.51 8.87
CA ILE A 57 1.61 3.15 8.62
C ILE A 57 1.51 4.68 8.76
N SER A 58 0.39 5.28 8.35
CA SER A 58 0.18 6.73 8.54
C SER A 58 0.02 7.13 10.01
N CYS A 59 -0.39 6.19 10.86
CA CYS A 59 -0.42 6.35 12.31
C CYS A 59 0.91 5.96 12.98
N GLY A 60 1.94 5.61 12.22
CA GLY A 60 3.24 5.16 12.75
C GLY A 60 3.29 3.69 13.16
N VAL A 61 2.26 2.91 12.86
CA VAL A 61 2.22 1.47 13.14
C VAL A 61 2.70 0.72 11.90
N GLU A 62 3.91 0.15 11.98
CA GLU A 62 4.51 -0.62 10.88
C GLU A 62 4.58 -2.12 11.13
N ASP A 63 4.55 -2.52 12.40
CA ASP A 63 4.57 -3.90 12.83
C ASP A 63 3.73 -4.03 14.10
N VAL A 64 3.15 -5.21 14.31
CA VAL A 64 2.30 -5.49 15.46
C VAL A 64 2.67 -6.86 15.98
N ASP A 65 3.13 -6.90 17.23
CA ASP A 65 3.39 -8.15 17.90
C ASP A 65 2.08 -8.71 18.45
N PHE A 66 1.66 -9.86 17.93
CA PHE A 66 0.47 -10.59 18.38
C PHE A 66 0.82 -11.75 19.32
N THR A 67 2.04 -11.78 19.86
CA THR A 67 2.43 -12.79 20.85
C THR A 67 1.79 -12.58 22.22
N GLU A 68 1.27 -11.38 22.49
CA GLU A 68 0.48 -11.07 23.68
C GLU A 68 -0.97 -10.68 23.30
N PRO A 69 -1.99 -11.20 24.03
CA PRO A 69 -3.41 -11.09 23.69
C PRO A 69 -4.02 -9.69 23.83
#